data_AF-A0A2G2E4E4-F1
#
_entry.id   AF-A0A2G2E4E4-F1
#
_cell.length_a   1.000
_cell.length_b   1.000
_cell.length_c   1.000
_cell.angle_alpha   90.00
_cell.angle_beta   90.00
_cell.angle_gamma   90.00
#
_symmetry.space_group_name_H-M   'P 1'
#
loop_
_entity.id
_entity.type
_entity.pdbx_description
1 polymer ?
#
loop_
_entity_poly.entity_id
_entity_poly.type
_entity_poly.pdbx_seq_one_letter_code
_entity_poly.pdbx_strand_id
1 'polypeptide(L)'
;MKFIIIPYIALGLVLSVAIGIEYNFIGEEMMPTYWGSPFVYKQESLGSSLERYYSISGLVLNILVWSIVLFFIDKGIRRIKLIKKNEITYKAIIALFIVFTSLNVVSDYSLIGNGFKENLNYWYWDIDEKAENWGGKYEGEMTTLNK
;
A
#
# COMPACT_ATOMS: atom_id res chain seq x y z
N MET A 1 10.63 -3.54 18.21
CA MET A 1 11.62 -3.81 17.14
C MET A 1 12.69 -2.73 17.12
N LYS A 2 13.78 -2.84 16.35
CA LYS A 2 14.57 -1.65 16.00
C LYS A 2 13.66 -0.69 15.22
N PHE A 3 13.78 0.62 15.46
CA PHE A 3 12.92 1.63 14.83
C PHE A 3 12.89 1.55 13.30
N ILE A 4 14.00 1.13 12.68
CA ILE A 4 14.12 1.01 11.22
C ILE A 4 13.35 -0.17 10.59
N ILE A 5 12.99 -1.19 11.39
CA ILE A 5 12.26 -2.36 10.89
C ILE A 5 10.78 -2.01 10.65
N ILE A 6 10.23 -1.09 11.43
CA ILE A 6 8.83 -0.65 11.34
C ILE A 6 8.51 -0.03 9.97
N PRO A 7 9.23 0.99 9.47
CA PRO A 7 8.96 1.57 8.16
C PRO A 7 9.22 0.59 7.02
N TYR A 8 10.14 -0.35 7.19
CA TYR A 8 10.34 -1.43 6.22
C TYR A 8 9.12 -2.33 6.12
N ILE A 9 8.59 -2.82 7.24
CA ILE A 9 7.37 -3.64 7.24
C ILE A 9 6.16 -2.83 6.73
N ALA A 10 6.07 -1.55 7.08
CA ALA A 10 5.02 -0.66 6.58
C ALA A 10 5.06 -0.54 5.05
N LEU A 11 6.24 -0.42 4.45
CA LEU A 11 6.40 -0.45 2.99
C LEU A 11 5.82 -1.75 2.39
N GLY A 12 6.13 -2.90 2.98
CA GLY A 12 5.60 -4.18 2.51
C GLY A 12 4.08 -4.28 2.58
N LEU A 13 3.48 -3.78 3.67
CA LEU A 13 2.02 -3.72 3.80
C LEU A 13 1.39 -2.82 2.75
N VAL A 14 1.94 -1.62 2.55
CA VAL A 14 1.48 -0.69 1.51
C VAL A 14 1.60 -1.33 0.14
N LEU A 15 2.76 -1.89 -0.24
CA LEU A 15 2.95 -2.52 -1.55
C LEU A 15 2.05 -3.74 -1.77
N SER A 16 1.77 -4.53 -0.73
CA SER A 16 0.93 -5.72 -0.86
C SER A 16 -0.52 -5.44 -1.24
N VAL A 17 -0.99 -4.20 -1.02
CA VAL A 17 -2.39 -3.82 -1.21
C VAL A 17 -3.37 -4.66 -0.36
N ALA A 18 -2.87 -5.43 0.62
CA ALA A 18 -3.67 -6.38 1.40
C ALA A 18 -4.76 -5.70 2.23
N ILE A 19 -4.55 -4.43 2.59
CA ILE A 19 -5.49 -3.56 3.28
C ILE A 19 -5.46 -2.23 2.56
N GLY A 20 -6.47 -1.95 1.75
CA GLY A 20 -6.54 -0.73 0.97
C GLY A 20 -7.91 -0.50 0.35
N ILE A 21 -8.01 0.61 -0.36
CA ILE A 21 -9.17 0.99 -1.16
C ILE A 21 -8.77 0.84 -2.61
N GLU A 22 -9.55 0.07 -3.36
CA GLU A 22 -9.45 -0.07 -4.79
C GLU A 22 -10.46 0.88 -5.43
N TYR A 23 -9.97 1.79 -6.26
CA TYR A 23 -10.79 2.76 -6.96
C TYR A 23 -10.93 2.32 -8.42
N ASN A 24 -12.14 1.87 -8.75
CA ASN A 24 -12.52 1.45 -10.08
C ASN A 24 -13.36 2.52 -10.77
N PHE A 25 -13.12 2.73 -12.06
CA PHE A 25 -13.87 3.72 -12.83
C PHE A 25 -15.27 3.21 -13.17
N ILE A 26 -16.28 4.08 -13.00
CA ILE A 26 -17.65 3.82 -13.40
C ILE A 26 -17.89 4.48 -14.77
N GLY A 27 -17.92 3.67 -15.83
CA GLY A 27 -18.24 4.13 -17.17
C GLY A 27 -18.09 3.02 -18.22
N GLU A 28 -18.45 3.32 -19.47
CA GLU A 28 -18.30 2.38 -20.60
C GLU A 28 -16.84 2.31 -21.11
N GLU A 29 -16.01 3.29 -20.74
CA GLU A 29 -14.60 3.35 -21.13
C GLU A 29 -13.71 2.61 -20.13
N MET A 30 -12.75 1.84 -20.63
CA MET A 30 -11.71 1.27 -19.79
C MET A 30 -10.77 2.39 -19.32
N MET A 31 -10.80 2.69 -18.02
CA MET A 31 -9.92 3.65 -17.35
C MET A 31 -9.00 2.95 -16.34
N PRO A 32 -7.86 3.57 -15.95
CA PRO A 32 -6.92 2.96 -15.01
C PRO A 32 -7.54 2.70 -13.63
N THR A 33 -7.18 1.58 -13.01
CA THR A 33 -7.52 1.28 -11.60
C THR A 33 -6.48 1.90 -10.68
N TYR A 34 -6.94 2.50 -9.58
CA TYR A 34 -6.08 3.13 -8.58
C TYR A 34 -6.21 2.43 -7.23
N TRP A 35 -5.14 2.49 -6.44
CA TRP A 35 -5.07 1.85 -5.14
C TRP A 35 -4.61 2.84 -4.06
N GLY A 36 -5.28 2.81 -2.92
CA GLY A 36 -4.99 3.67 -1.77
C GLY A 36 -4.91 2.91 -0.44
N SER A 37 -4.08 3.39 0.50
CA SER A 37 -3.96 2.78 1.83
C SER A 37 -3.35 3.72 2.90
N PRO A 38 -4.04 4.78 3.37
CA PRO A 38 -5.31 5.38 2.97
C PRO A 38 -5.22 6.39 1.81
N PHE A 39 -4.00 6.81 1.43
CA PHE A 39 -3.78 7.73 0.31
C PHE A 39 -3.59 6.96 -0.98
N VAL A 40 -4.06 7.50 -2.11
CA VAL A 40 -3.78 6.91 -3.43
C VAL A 40 -2.28 7.00 -3.73
N TYR A 41 -1.67 5.87 -4.10
CA TYR A 41 -0.23 5.78 -4.34
C TYR A 41 0.16 4.89 -5.52
N LYS A 42 -0.76 4.07 -6.02
CA LYS A 42 -0.51 3.12 -7.11
C LYS A 42 -1.61 3.22 -8.16
N GLN A 43 -1.21 3.16 -9.43
CA GLN A 43 -2.09 3.09 -10.59
C GLN A 43 -1.67 1.91 -11.49
N GLU A 44 -2.63 1.18 -12.04
CA GLU A 44 -2.39 0.12 -13.03
C GLU A 44 -2.65 0.65 -14.46
N SER A 45 -1.74 0.35 -15.39
CA SER A 45 -1.81 0.79 -16.77
C SER A 45 -2.97 0.13 -17.54
N LEU A 46 -3.61 0.89 -18.43
CA LEU A 46 -4.59 0.35 -19.39
C LEU A 46 -3.95 -0.50 -20.49
N GLY A 47 -2.74 -0.14 -20.93
CA GLY A 47 -2.09 -0.75 -22.08
C GLY A 47 -1.34 -2.05 -21.77
N SER A 48 -1.03 -2.29 -20.49
CA SER A 48 -0.37 -3.49 -20.00
C SER A 48 -0.81 -3.72 -18.55
N SER A 49 -1.61 -4.77 -18.31
CA SER A 49 -2.13 -5.11 -16.98
C SER A 49 -1.05 -5.46 -15.95
N LEU A 50 0.22 -5.50 -16.37
CA LEU A 50 1.37 -5.78 -15.52
C LEU A 50 2.12 -4.50 -15.12
N GLU A 51 1.92 -3.37 -15.82
CA GLU A 51 2.64 -2.14 -15.52
C GLU A 51 1.96 -1.35 -14.41
N ARG A 52 2.74 -1.05 -13.37
CA ARG A 52 2.32 -0.28 -12.21
C ARG A 52 3.08 1.04 -12.15
N TYR A 53 2.34 2.11 -11.89
CA TYR A 53 2.86 3.45 -11.68
C TYR A 53 2.68 3.85 -10.22
N TYR A 54 3.72 4.42 -9.61
CA TYR A 54 3.74 4.76 -8.19
C TYR A 54 3.93 6.26 -7.93
N SER A 55 3.05 6.84 -7.11
CA SER A 55 3.21 8.17 -6.55
C SER A 55 4.14 8.09 -5.34
N ILE A 56 5.30 8.75 -5.42
CA ILE A 56 6.32 8.75 -4.36
C ILE A 56 5.73 9.39 -3.09
N SER A 57 4.99 10.49 -3.25
CA SER A 57 4.38 11.20 -2.14
C SER A 57 3.30 10.36 -1.43
N GLY A 58 2.42 9.71 -2.19
CA GLY A 58 1.42 8.79 -1.64
C GLY A 58 2.06 7.61 -0.91
N LEU A 59 3.11 7.02 -1.49
CA LEU A 59 3.82 5.89 -0.91
C LEU A 59 4.50 6.28 0.42
N VAL A 60 5.17 7.43 0.49
CA VAL A 60 5.79 7.93 1.73
C VAL A 60 4.76 8.18 2.81
N LEU A 61 3.63 8.82 2.49
CA LEU A 61 2.58 9.11 3.48
C LEU A 61 1.92 7.84 4.01
N ASN A 62 1.62 6.87 3.14
CA ASN A 62 1.08 5.58 3.57
C ASN A 62 2.07 4.84 4.48
N ILE A 63 3.36 4.83 4.16
CA ILE A 63 4.40 4.25 5.02
C ILE A 63 4.41 4.93 6.38
N LEU A 64 4.30 6.27 6.45
CA LEU A 64 4.28 6.99 7.71
C LEU A 64 3.06 6.61 8.57
N VAL A 65 1.86 6.59 7.98
CA VAL A 65 0.62 6.20 8.67
C VAL A 65 0.73 4.77 9.19
N TRP A 66 1.11 3.82 8.35
CA TRP A 66 1.24 2.42 8.75
C TRP A 66 2.39 2.19 9.74
N SER A 67 3.46 2.99 9.69
CA SER A 67 4.51 2.94 10.69
C SER A 67 4.00 3.32 12.08
N ILE A 68 3.14 4.33 12.17
CA ILE A 68 2.51 4.75 13.43
C ILE A 68 1.60 3.63 13.95
N VAL A 69 0.76 3.06 13.08
CA VAL A 69 -0.13 1.94 13.44
C VAL A 69 0.68 0.73 13.94
N LEU A 70 1.70 0.31 13.20
CA LEU A 70 2.58 -0.80 13.57
C LEU A 70 3.34 -0.53 14.86
N PHE A 71 3.73 0.72 15.13
CA PHE A 71 4.37 1.08 16.39
C PHE A 71 3.42 0.87 17.59
N PHE A 72 2.15 1.28 17.46
CA PHE A 72 1.15 1.03 18.51
C PHE A 72 0.85 -0.46 18.68
N ILE A 73 0.77 -1.22 17.58
CA ILE A 73 0.63 -2.68 17.61
C ILE A 73 1.81 -3.33 18.33
N ASP A 74 3.06 -2.96 17.99
CA ASP A 74 4.26 -3.48 18.66
C ASP A 74 4.22 -3.20 20.17
N LYS A 75 3.85 -1.97 20.55
CA LYS A 75 3.72 -1.57 21.95
C LYS A 75 2.61 -2.36 22.67
N GLY A 76 1.48 -2.62 22.01
CA GLY A 76 0.38 -3.42 22.54
C GLY A 76 0.78 -4.88 22.74
N ILE A 77 1.36 -5.51 21.71
CA ILE A 77 1.85 -6.89 21.72
C ILE A 77 2.85 -7.12 22.87
N ARG A 78 3.78 -6.19 23.07
CA ARG A 78 4.79 -6.26 24.15
C ARG A 78 4.20 -6.17 25.56
N ARG A 79 2.98 -5.64 25.72
CA ARG A 79 2.27 -5.60 27.01
C ARG A 79 1.60 -6.93 27.35
N ILE A 80 1.34 -7.79 26.37
CA ILE A 80 0.70 -9.09 26.58
C ILE A 80 1.68 -10.05 27.26
N LYS A 81 1.36 -10.49 28.49
CA LYS A 81 2.22 -11.36 29.32
C LYS A 81 2.60 -12.68 28.63
N LEU A 82 1.70 -13.25 27.83
CA LEU A 82 1.93 -14.47 27.05
C LEU A 82 3.09 -14.34 26.06
N ILE A 83 3.20 -13.18 25.41
CA ILE A 83 4.23 -12.91 24.39
C ILE A 83 5.57 -12.58 25.06
N LYS A 84 5.56 -11.97 26.25
CA LYS A 84 6.78 -11.81 27.07
C LYS A 84 7.42 -13.15 27.43
N LYS A 85 6.62 -14.21 27.63
CA LYS A 85 7.12 -15.55 27.93
C LYS A 85 7.70 -16.24 26.69
N ASN A 86 7.25 -15.89 25.49
CA ASN A 86 7.62 -16.57 24.24
C ASN A 86 8.25 -15.60 23.23
N GLU A 87 9.44 -15.09 23.58
CA GLU A 87 10.19 -14.13 22.77
C GLU A 87 10.53 -14.68 21.36
N ILE A 88 10.72 -16.00 21.26
CA ILE A 88 11.00 -16.69 19.99
C ILE A 88 9.83 -16.50 19.00
N THR A 89 8.60 -16.72 19.44
CA THR A 89 7.40 -16.53 18.61
C THR A 89 7.30 -15.10 18.08
N TYR A 90 7.57 -14.12 18.93
CA TYR A 90 7.56 -12.71 18.52
C TYR A 90 8.64 -12.40 17.47
N LYS A 91 9.86 -12.94 17.62
CA LYS A 91 10.93 -12.80 16.61
C LYS A 91 10.57 -13.50 15.31
N ALA A 92 9.95 -14.68 15.36
CA ALA A 92 9.51 -15.42 14.19
C ALA A 92 8.45 -14.65 13.39
N ILE A 93 7.48 -14.03 14.07
CA ILE A 93 6.46 -13.17 13.41
C ILE A 93 7.12 -11.98 12.71
N ILE A 94 8.07 -11.31 13.35
CA ILE A 94 8.80 -10.20 12.70
C ILE A 94 9.58 -10.69 11.48
N ALA A 95 10.28 -11.81 11.60
CA ALA A 95 11.03 -12.39 10.48
C ALA A 95 10.11 -12.72 9.31
N LEU A 96 8.93 -13.28 9.57
CA LEU A 96 7.90 -13.52 8.55
C LEU A 96 7.47 -12.23 7.84
N PHE A 97 7.21 -11.14 8.59
CA PHE A 97 6.86 -9.85 7.99
C PHE A 97 7.99 -9.24 7.17
N ILE A 98 9.25 -9.43 7.57
CA ILE A 98 10.41 -9.00 6.79
C ILE A 98 10.44 -9.77 5.46
N VAL A 99 10.30 -11.10 5.49
CA VAL A 99 10.27 -11.93 4.27
C VAL A 99 9.10 -11.53 3.37
N PHE A 100 7.91 -11.35 3.94
CA PHE A 100 6.72 -10.88 3.22
C PHE A 100 6.97 -9.53 2.54
N THR A 101 7.56 -8.57 3.26
CA THR A 101 7.93 -7.26 2.70
C THR A 101 8.91 -7.40 1.54
N SER A 102 9.98 -8.18 1.73
CA SER A 102 10.99 -8.41 0.68
C SER A 102 10.36 -8.96 -0.60
N LEU A 103 9.44 -9.92 -0.48
CA LEU A 103 8.74 -10.49 -1.62
C LEU A 103 7.90 -9.44 -2.37
N ASN A 104 7.11 -8.64 -1.64
CA ASN A 104 6.32 -7.57 -2.27
C ASN A 104 7.20 -6.53 -2.97
N VAL A 105 8.32 -6.12 -2.35
CA VAL A 105 9.28 -5.19 -2.97
C VAL A 105 9.85 -5.76 -4.27
N VAL A 106 10.24 -7.04 -4.29
CA VAL A 106 10.79 -7.68 -5.50
C VAL A 106 9.72 -7.80 -6.59
N SER A 107 8.50 -8.22 -6.23
CA SER A 107 7.38 -8.30 -7.16
C SER A 107 7.07 -6.94 -7.78
N ASP A 108 6.92 -5.89 -6.98
CA ASP A 108 6.61 -4.55 -7.49
C ASP A 108 7.76 -3.92 -8.27
N TYR A 109 9.01 -4.18 -7.90
CA TYR A 109 10.17 -3.77 -8.69
C TYR A 109 10.16 -4.37 -10.09
N SER A 110 9.63 -5.59 -10.25
CA SER A 110 9.56 -6.27 -11.55
C SER A 110 8.40 -5.77 -12.42
N LEU A 111 7.40 -5.14 -11.79
CA LEU A 111 6.17 -4.64 -12.43
C LEU A 111 6.17 -3.12 -12.59
N ILE A 112 7.21 -2.43 -12.11
CA ILE A 112 7.29 -0.97 -12.20
C ILE A 112 7.46 -0.56 -13.67
N GLY A 113 6.51 0.22 -14.18
CA GLY A 113 6.61 0.81 -15.51
C GLY A 113 7.67 1.91 -15.57
N ASN A 114 7.85 2.54 -16.73
CA ASN A 114 8.83 3.64 -16.94
C ASN A 114 8.50 4.96 -16.19
N GLY A 115 7.76 4.88 -15.08
CA GLY A 115 7.46 5.99 -14.19
C GLY A 115 6.31 6.87 -14.65
N PHE A 116 5.71 7.57 -13.70
CA PHE A 116 4.77 8.66 -13.99
C PHE A 116 5.51 9.78 -14.72
N LYS A 117 4.90 10.40 -15.75
CA LYS A 117 5.42 11.65 -16.34
C LYS A 117 5.60 12.69 -15.22
N GLU A 118 6.57 13.61 -15.34
CA GLU A 118 6.97 14.57 -14.28
C GLU A 118 5.80 15.30 -13.59
N ASN A 119 4.69 15.52 -14.30
CA ASN A 119 3.47 16.16 -13.77
C ASN A 119 2.35 15.18 -13.41
N LEU A 120 2.66 13.94 -13.04
CA LEU A 120 1.67 12.93 -12.60
C LEU A 120 2.04 12.28 -11.26
N ASN A 121 3.15 12.70 -10.63
CA ASN A 121 3.59 12.23 -9.31
C ASN A 121 2.83 12.93 -8.17
N TYR A 122 1.51 13.03 -8.28
CA TYR A 122 0.66 13.69 -7.30
C TYR A 122 0.10 12.70 -6.29
N TRP A 123 -0.18 13.23 -5.10
CA TRP A 123 -1.09 12.60 -4.15
C TRP A 123 -2.54 12.93 -4.53
N TYR A 124 -3.43 11.94 -4.46
CA TYR A 124 -4.86 12.20 -4.56
C TYR A 124 -5.48 11.75 -3.24
N TRP A 125 -5.98 12.73 -2.49
CA TRP A 125 -6.75 12.49 -1.27
C TRP A 125 -8.17 12.06 -1.62
N ASP A 126 -8.73 12.70 -2.65
CA ASP A 126 -10.02 12.41 -3.24
C ASP A 126 -9.81 12.19 -4.74
N ILE A 127 -9.91 10.94 -5.17
CA ILE A 127 -9.76 10.58 -6.58
C ILE A 127 -11.06 10.83 -7.36
N ASP A 128 -12.20 10.95 -6.67
CA ASP A 128 -13.49 11.24 -7.27
C ASP A 128 -13.53 12.70 -7.75
N GLU A 129 -12.96 13.63 -6.96
CA GLU A 129 -12.76 15.03 -7.38
C GLU A 129 -11.87 15.13 -8.64
N LYS A 130 -10.88 14.24 -8.77
CA LYS A 130 -10.02 14.15 -9.97
C LYS A 130 -10.76 13.49 -11.14
N ALA A 131 -11.59 12.49 -10.88
CA ALA A 131 -12.43 11.80 -11.86
C ALA A 131 -13.45 12.73 -12.51
N GLU A 132 -14.04 13.62 -11.72
CA GLU A 132 -15.04 14.57 -12.20
C GLU A 132 -14.43 15.52 -13.24
N ASN A 133 -13.16 15.92 -13.03
CA ASN A 133 -12.38 16.66 -14.02
C ASN A 133 -12.04 15.84 -15.29
N TRP A 134 -12.09 14.51 -15.21
CA TRP A 134 -11.95 13.58 -16.34
C TRP A 134 -13.29 13.12 -16.92
N GLY A 135 -14.42 13.65 -16.43
CA GLY A 135 -15.76 13.37 -16.95
C GLY A 135 -16.38 12.05 -16.49
N GLY A 136 -15.88 11.45 -15.40
CA GLY A 136 -16.44 10.22 -14.83
C GLY A 136 -16.40 10.18 -13.31
N LYS A 137 -16.65 8.99 -12.73
CA LYS A 137 -16.64 8.76 -11.29
C LYS A 137 -15.81 7.52 -10.96
N TYR A 138 -15.06 7.55 -9.87
CA TYR A 138 -14.51 6.33 -9.29
C TYR A 138 -15.41 5.85 -8.15
N GLU A 139 -15.40 4.55 -7.88
CA GLU A 139 -15.99 3.97 -6.68
C GLU A 139 -14.89 3.25 -5.91
N GLY A 140 -14.74 3.61 -4.65
CA GLY A 140 -13.78 3.02 -3.73
C GLY A 140 -14.36 1.79 -3.04
N GLU A 141 -13.90 0.60 -3.41
CA GLU A 141 -14.21 -0.64 -2.68
C GLU A 141 -13.08 -0.96 -1.71
N MET A 142 -13.43 -1.38 -0.48
CA MET A 142 -12.44 -1.90 0.45
C MET A 142 -11.93 -3.25 -0.04
N THR A 143 -10.69 -3.30 -0.49
CA THR A 143 -10.05 -4.54 -0.88
C THR A 143 -9.39 -5.16 0.35
N THR A 144 -9.90 -6.32 0.72
CA THR A 144 -9.23 -7.29 1.60
C THR A 144 -8.85 -8.50 0.74
N LEU A 145 -7.89 -9.33 1.16
CA LEU A 145 -7.41 -10.55 0.47
C LEU A 145 -8.51 -11.61 0.17
N ASN A 146 -9.56 -11.23 -0.55
CA ASN A 146 -10.72 -12.01 -0.99
C ASN A 146 -11.25 -11.42 -2.32
N LYS A 147 -10.48 -11.63 -3.40
CA LYS A 147 -11.01 -11.90 -4.74
C LYS A 147 -10.13 -12.97 -5.35
#